data_AF-A0A820L6T3-F1
#
_entry.id   AF-A0A820L6T3-F1
#
_cell.length_a   1.000
_cell.length_b   1.000
_cell.length_c   1.000
_cell.angle_alpha   90.00
_cell.angle_beta   90.00
_cell.angle_gamma   90.00
#
_symmetry.space_group_name_H-M   'P 1'
#
loop_
_entity.id
_entity.type
_entity.pdbx_description
1 polymer ?
#
loop_
_entity_poly.entity_id
_entity_poly.type
_entity_poly.pdbx_seq_one_letter_code
_entity_poly.pdbx_strand_id
1 'polypeptide(L)'
;ISFYIMKIKVVPSINVIISKNQNISTSQNISFEQNISKSQNISPEQNISKSQNILPEQKIACIVYVHGTIGRLGNRMFLVASAYGLARLHSCHLYIELKMINELKSVFILDLSPLLISSSTFNSFTSNSSKSMNRISQNVPCDYITTLTRPNAIPSGTIFELIGYWQSYLHFAKYDEELRQRIFVALQSVLEKVSNFFIQFYQRKRGYRPQFLLENHQS
;
A
#
# COMPACT_ATOMS: atom_id res chain seq x y z
N ILE A 1 10.46 22.26 -9.52
CA ILE A 1 9.67 21.05 -9.18
C ILE A 1 10.36 19.86 -9.83
N SER A 2 11.25 19.20 -9.09
CA SER A 2 11.92 17.99 -9.58
C SER A 2 10.90 16.85 -9.56
N PHE A 3 10.40 16.49 -10.74
CA PHE A 3 9.89 15.14 -10.92
C PHE A 3 11.02 14.20 -10.51
N TYR A 4 10.80 13.33 -9.51
CA TYR A 4 11.63 12.16 -9.30
C TYR A 4 11.45 11.27 -10.53
N ILE A 5 12.16 11.64 -11.60
CA ILE A 5 12.40 10.79 -12.75
C ILE A 5 13.05 9.55 -12.17
N MET A 6 12.41 8.40 -12.39
CA MET A 6 12.99 7.08 -12.24
C MET A 6 14.48 7.17 -12.62
N LYS A 7 15.37 7.08 -11.63
CA LYS A 7 16.82 7.23 -11.86
C LYS A 7 17.27 5.97 -12.60
N ILE A 8 17.06 5.96 -13.92
CA ILE A 8 17.61 4.91 -14.78
C ILE A 8 19.12 5.14 -14.82
N LYS A 9 19.84 4.42 -13.96
CA LYS A 9 21.30 4.40 -13.97
C LYS A 9 21.73 3.59 -15.20
N VAL A 10 21.95 4.26 -16.34
CA VAL A 10 22.52 3.60 -17.52
C VAL A 10 23.98 3.28 -17.20
N VAL A 11 24.27 2.03 -16.84
CA VAL A 11 25.64 1.57 -16.58
C VAL A 11 26.24 1.13 -17.92
N PRO A 12 27.36 1.72 -18.38
CA PRO A 12 28.10 1.17 -19.51
C PRO A 12 28.72 -0.17 -19.10
N SER A 13 28.49 -1.23 -19.89
CA SER A 13 28.98 -2.58 -19.62
C SER A 13 30.51 -2.59 -19.50
N ILE A 14 31.04 -2.94 -18.32
CA ILE A 14 32.43 -3.33 -18.11
C ILE A 14 32.39 -4.76 -17.58
N ASN A 15 32.92 -5.70 -18.37
CA ASN A 15 33.04 -7.10 -17.97
C ASN A 15 34.06 -7.25 -16.84
N VAL A 16 33.61 -7.56 -15.63
CA VAL A 16 34.49 -7.98 -14.53
C VAL A 16 34.07 -9.37 -14.06
N ILE A 17 34.95 -10.34 -14.31
CA ILE A 17 34.83 -11.72 -13.85
C ILE A 17 35.29 -11.76 -12.39
N ILE A 18 34.43 -12.18 -11.46
CA ILE A 18 34.83 -12.49 -10.08
C ILE A 18 34.39 -13.92 -9.75
N SER A 19 35.38 -14.75 -9.45
CA SER A 19 35.30 -16.15 -9.06
C SER A 19 34.73 -16.32 -7.65
N LYS A 20 33.83 -17.31 -7.49
CA LYS A 20 33.32 -17.81 -6.20
C LYS A 20 34.44 -18.51 -5.41
N ASN A 21 34.41 -18.40 -4.08
CA ASN A 21 34.94 -19.44 -3.21
C ASN A 21 34.13 -19.58 -1.91
N GLN A 22 34.02 -20.83 -1.46
CA GLN A 22 33.15 -21.38 -0.41
C GLN A 22 33.74 -21.21 1.00
N ASN A 23 32.91 -21.34 2.05
CA ASN A 23 33.07 -22.43 3.04
C ASN A 23 31.91 -22.54 4.06
N ILE A 24 31.60 -23.80 4.37
CA ILE A 24 30.62 -24.34 5.34
C ILE A 24 31.34 -24.56 6.68
N SER A 25 30.64 -24.43 7.82
CA SER A 25 30.91 -25.27 9.00
C SER A 25 29.67 -25.41 9.90
N THR A 26 29.57 -26.59 10.50
CA THR A 26 28.46 -27.24 11.20
C THR A 26 28.65 -27.27 12.73
N SER A 27 27.59 -27.73 13.43
CA SER A 27 27.52 -28.24 14.82
C SER A 27 27.32 -27.19 15.95
N GLN A 28 26.59 -27.40 17.06
CA GLN A 28 26.27 -28.62 17.83
C GLN A 28 25.20 -28.32 18.94
N ASN A 29 24.32 -29.29 19.23
CA ASN A 29 23.57 -29.71 20.47
C ASN A 29 23.36 -28.72 21.66
N ILE A 30 22.26 -28.74 22.44
CA ILE A 30 21.87 -29.78 23.43
C ILE A 30 20.40 -29.57 23.90
N SER A 31 19.73 -30.69 24.15
CA SER A 31 18.39 -30.93 24.73
C SER A 31 18.26 -30.71 26.24
N PHE A 32 17.05 -30.43 26.73
CA PHE A 32 16.57 -30.96 28.03
C PHE A 32 15.05 -31.23 28.01
N GLU A 33 14.69 -32.52 28.20
CA GLU A 33 13.44 -33.01 28.80
C GLU A 33 13.40 -32.56 30.29
N GLN A 34 12.32 -32.50 31.08
CA GLN A 34 11.22 -33.43 31.39
C GLN A 34 10.40 -32.68 32.49
N ASN A 35 9.07 -32.69 32.59
CA ASN A 35 8.33 -33.71 33.34
C ASN A 35 6.81 -33.44 33.31
N ILE A 36 6.07 -34.54 33.20
CA ILE A 36 4.62 -34.68 33.33
C ILE A 36 4.28 -35.02 34.78
N SER A 37 3.18 -34.49 35.31
CA SER A 37 2.47 -35.12 36.43
C SER A 37 0.95 -35.03 36.21
N LYS A 38 0.32 -36.21 36.15
CA LYS A 38 -1.13 -36.45 36.08
C LYS A 38 -1.73 -36.58 37.49
N SER A 39 -2.97 -36.07 37.69
CA SER A 39 -4.08 -36.71 38.43
C SER A 39 -5.30 -35.75 38.43
N GLN A 40 -6.32 -35.97 37.61
CA GLN A 40 -7.60 -36.66 37.92
C GLN A 40 -8.41 -36.09 39.10
N ASN A 41 -9.59 -35.53 38.78
CA ASN A 41 -10.86 -35.74 39.49
C ASN A 41 -12.04 -35.50 38.53
N ILE A 42 -13.04 -36.39 38.61
CA ILE A 42 -14.26 -36.49 37.80
C ILE A 42 -15.38 -35.83 38.66
N SER A 43 -16.35 -35.05 38.16
CA SER A 43 -17.60 -35.47 37.50
C SER A 43 -18.56 -34.24 37.39
N PRO A 44 -19.82 -34.35 36.89
CA PRO A 44 -20.32 -33.60 35.75
C PRO A 44 -21.37 -32.55 36.13
N GLU A 45 -21.59 -31.52 35.31
CA GLU A 45 -22.93 -30.96 35.00
C GLU A 45 -22.80 -29.66 34.20
N GLN A 46 -23.52 -29.67 33.08
CA GLN A 46 -24.22 -28.56 32.44
C GLN A 46 -23.72 -27.14 32.77
N ASN A 47 -23.12 -26.49 31.77
CA ASN A 47 -23.64 -25.21 31.32
C ASN A 47 -23.27 -24.95 29.86
N ILE A 48 -24.32 -24.93 29.03
CA ILE A 48 -24.31 -24.43 27.66
C ILE A 48 -24.08 -22.92 27.75
N SER A 49 -22.84 -22.46 27.81
CA SER A 49 -22.51 -21.09 27.44
C SER A 49 -22.03 -21.12 26.00
N LYS A 50 -22.94 -20.77 25.08
CA LYS A 50 -22.60 -20.35 23.72
C LYS A 50 -21.48 -19.32 23.80
N SER A 51 -20.23 -19.73 23.65
CA SER A 51 -19.14 -18.81 23.35
C SER A 51 -19.33 -18.37 21.90
N GLN A 52 -20.30 -17.50 21.68
CA GLN A 52 -20.22 -16.59 20.54
C GLN A 52 -18.97 -15.76 20.81
N ASN A 53 -17.85 -16.21 20.23
CA ASN A 53 -16.71 -15.37 19.95
C ASN A 53 -17.20 -14.29 18.98
N ILE A 54 -17.90 -13.28 19.51
CA ILE A 54 -18.16 -12.04 18.79
C ILE A 54 -16.78 -11.43 18.67
N LEU A 55 -16.14 -11.63 17.50
CA LEU A 55 -14.94 -10.89 17.15
C LEU A 55 -15.23 -9.41 17.47
N PRO A 56 -14.33 -8.71 18.17
CA PRO A 56 -14.55 -7.32 18.50
C PRO A 56 -14.87 -6.57 17.20
N GLU A 57 -16.08 -6.00 17.13
CA GLU A 57 -16.54 -5.20 16.00
C GLU A 57 -15.47 -4.13 15.78
N GLN A 58 -14.74 -4.23 14.69
CA GLN A 58 -13.56 -3.39 14.44
C GLN A 58 -14.06 -1.94 14.38
N LYS A 59 -13.78 -1.16 15.42
CA LYS A 59 -14.33 0.18 15.56
C LYS A 59 -13.67 1.09 14.54
N ILE A 60 -14.33 1.32 13.42
CA ILE A 60 -13.87 2.23 12.37
C ILE A 60 -14.03 3.67 12.90
N ALA A 61 -12.91 4.31 13.23
CA ALA A 61 -12.90 5.67 13.73
C ALA A 61 -13.21 6.68 12.61
N CYS A 62 -12.63 6.52 11.43
CA CYS A 62 -12.82 7.40 10.29
C CYS A 62 -12.51 6.64 9.00
N ILE A 63 -12.98 7.16 7.87
CA ILE A 63 -12.74 6.59 6.54
C ILE A 63 -12.19 7.69 5.64
N VAL A 64 -11.05 7.45 5.02
CA VAL A 64 -10.56 8.25 3.90
C VAL A 64 -11.12 7.62 2.63
N TYR A 65 -11.86 8.39 1.85
CA TYR A 65 -12.58 7.93 0.68
C TYR A 65 -12.00 8.53 -0.60
N VAL A 66 -11.60 7.66 -1.53
CA VAL A 66 -11.13 8.02 -2.86
C VAL A 66 -12.13 7.55 -3.90
N HIS A 67 -12.57 8.48 -4.74
CA HIS A 67 -13.55 8.21 -5.80
C HIS A 67 -13.26 9.01 -7.06
N GLY A 68 -13.87 8.59 -8.17
CA GLY A 68 -13.65 9.20 -9.47
C GLY A 68 -12.33 8.78 -10.11
N THR A 69 -12.13 9.14 -11.37
CA THR A 69 -10.96 8.72 -12.17
C THR A 69 -10.38 9.90 -12.95
N ILE A 70 -10.14 11.00 -12.23
CA ILE A 70 -9.68 12.24 -12.87
C ILE A 70 -8.16 12.18 -13.11
N GLY A 71 -7.74 12.57 -14.32
CA GLY A 71 -6.34 12.67 -14.69
C GLY A 71 -5.68 11.38 -15.18
N ARG A 72 -4.39 11.49 -15.52
CA ARG A 72 -3.54 10.39 -16.00
C ARG A 72 -3.09 9.50 -14.84
N LEU A 73 -2.49 8.35 -15.16
CA LEU A 73 -1.98 7.36 -14.19
C LEU A 73 -1.25 7.99 -13.01
N GLY A 74 -0.31 8.91 -13.27
CA GLY A 74 0.44 9.59 -12.21
C GLY A 74 -0.44 10.33 -11.21
N ASN A 75 -1.49 11.03 -11.67
CA ASN A 75 -2.41 11.74 -10.78
C ASN A 75 -3.19 10.76 -9.90
N ARG A 76 -3.59 9.60 -10.45
CA ARG A 76 -4.29 8.56 -9.71
C ARG A 76 -3.38 7.92 -8.66
N MET A 77 -2.13 7.65 -9.01
CA MET A 77 -1.12 7.17 -8.06
C MET A 77 -0.93 8.16 -6.91
N PHE A 78 -0.77 9.45 -7.22
CA PHE A 78 -0.59 10.51 -6.24
C PHE A 78 -1.80 10.69 -5.33
N LEU A 79 -3.01 10.59 -5.87
CA LEU A 79 -4.26 10.63 -5.10
C LEU A 79 -4.34 9.45 -4.13
N VAL A 80 -4.09 8.22 -4.60
CA VAL A 80 -4.09 7.03 -3.74
C VAL A 80 -2.97 7.06 -2.70
N ALA A 81 -1.78 7.53 -3.07
CA ALA A 81 -0.67 7.71 -2.14
C ALA A 81 -1.02 8.71 -1.03
N SER A 82 -1.61 9.86 -1.40
CA SER A 82 -2.06 10.87 -0.44
C SER A 82 -3.14 10.34 0.48
N ALA A 83 -4.12 9.62 -0.07
CA ALA A 83 -5.16 8.96 0.70
C ALA A 83 -4.62 7.94 1.69
N TYR A 84 -3.67 7.12 1.24
CA TYR A 84 -2.97 6.15 2.07
C TYR A 84 -2.22 6.84 3.21
N GLY A 85 -1.46 7.89 2.91
CA GLY A 85 -0.70 8.65 3.90
C GLY A 85 -1.60 9.29 4.95
N LEU A 86 -2.72 9.90 4.54
CA LEU A 86 -3.71 10.46 5.45
C LEU A 86 -4.39 9.36 6.29
N ALA A 87 -4.78 8.24 5.69
CA ALA A 87 -5.40 7.13 6.42
C ALA A 87 -4.46 6.58 7.49
N ARG A 88 -3.18 6.36 7.15
CA ARG A 88 -2.14 5.93 8.11
C ARG A 88 -1.93 6.96 9.22
N LEU A 89 -1.80 8.24 8.86
CA LEU A 89 -1.52 9.31 9.81
C LEU A 89 -2.63 9.47 10.86
N HIS A 90 -3.88 9.35 10.44
CA HIS A 90 -5.06 9.53 11.31
C HIS A 90 -5.63 8.23 11.85
N SER A 91 -4.98 7.09 11.60
CA SER A 91 -5.50 5.75 11.91
C SER A 91 -6.92 5.52 11.37
N CYS A 92 -7.22 6.10 10.20
CA CYS A 92 -8.47 5.88 9.48
C CYS A 92 -8.36 4.62 8.60
N HIS A 93 -9.52 4.07 8.26
CA HIS A 93 -9.62 3.09 7.19
C HIS A 93 -9.62 3.79 5.83
N LEU A 94 -9.25 3.06 4.80
CA LEU A 94 -9.18 3.55 3.43
C LEU A 94 -10.25 2.86 2.59
N TYR A 95 -11.03 3.63 1.84
CA TYR A 95 -11.91 3.09 0.81
C TYR A 95 -11.56 3.73 -0.53
N ILE A 96 -11.36 2.90 -1.55
CA ILE A 96 -11.08 3.31 -2.92
C ILE A 96 -12.10 2.63 -3.82
N GLU A 97 -12.72 3.39 -4.71
CA GLU A 97 -13.63 2.82 -5.70
C GLU A 97 -12.98 1.68 -6.51
N LEU A 98 -13.74 0.59 -6.68
CA LEU A 98 -13.27 -0.62 -7.36
C LEU A 98 -12.74 -0.35 -8.77
N LYS A 99 -13.35 0.61 -9.49
CA LYS A 99 -12.89 1.04 -10.81
C LYS A 99 -11.43 1.51 -10.78
N MET A 100 -11.08 2.37 -9.82
CA MET A 100 -9.71 2.87 -9.66
C MET A 100 -8.74 1.77 -9.24
N ILE A 101 -9.16 0.88 -8.32
CA ILE A 101 -8.35 -0.27 -7.93
C ILE A 101 -8.02 -1.14 -9.15
N ASN A 102 -9.00 -1.45 -9.99
CA ASN A 102 -8.82 -2.29 -11.16
C ASN A 102 -7.89 -1.65 -12.19
N GLU A 103 -8.03 -0.35 -12.43
CA GLU A 103 -7.13 0.39 -13.32
C GLU A 103 -5.68 0.37 -12.81
N LEU A 104 -5.46 0.63 -11.52
CA LEU A 104 -4.12 0.60 -10.94
C LEU A 104 -3.55 -0.82 -10.91
N LYS A 105 -4.37 -1.85 -10.65
CA LYS A 105 -3.97 -3.26 -10.67
C LYS A 105 -3.54 -3.76 -12.04
N SER A 106 -3.94 -3.07 -13.11
CA SER A 106 -3.44 -3.37 -14.46
C SER A 106 -1.98 -2.97 -14.67
N VAL A 107 -1.43 -2.15 -13.77
CA VAL A 107 -0.06 -1.60 -13.84
C VAL A 107 0.79 -2.04 -12.64
N PHE A 108 0.21 -2.12 -11.46
CA PHE A 108 0.92 -2.32 -10.18
C PHE A 108 0.37 -3.51 -9.39
N ILE A 109 1.22 -4.10 -8.56
CA ILE A 109 0.85 -4.97 -7.45
C ILE A 109 0.44 -4.06 -6.29
N LEU A 110 -0.87 -3.95 -6.05
CA LEU A 110 -1.45 -3.12 -4.99
C LEU A 110 -1.72 -3.94 -3.72
N ASP A 111 -0.85 -3.85 -2.71
CA ASP A 111 -1.13 -4.36 -1.36
C ASP A 111 -1.58 -3.24 -0.39
N LEU A 112 -2.90 -3.02 -0.31
CA LEU A 112 -3.52 -2.04 0.60
C LEU A 112 -4.22 -2.71 1.80
N SER A 113 -4.01 -4.02 1.98
CA SER A 113 -4.69 -4.88 2.97
C SER A 113 -4.79 -4.32 4.39
N PRO A 114 -3.77 -3.64 4.98
CA PRO A 114 -3.87 -3.20 6.37
C PRO A 114 -4.86 -2.05 6.63
N LEU A 115 -5.31 -1.34 5.60
CA LEU A 115 -6.23 -0.20 5.74
C LEU A 115 -7.50 -0.32 4.90
N LEU A 116 -7.46 -1.10 3.82
CA LEU A 116 -8.51 -1.11 2.82
C LEU A 116 -9.77 -1.83 3.36
N ILE A 117 -10.89 -1.12 3.39
CA ILE A 117 -12.20 -1.71 3.69
C ILE A 117 -12.93 -2.14 2.42
N SER A 118 -13.79 -3.14 2.57
CA SER A 118 -14.61 -3.64 1.46
C SER A 118 -15.75 -2.67 1.11
N SER A 119 -16.28 -2.77 -0.11
CA SER A 119 -17.45 -1.97 -0.52
C SER A 119 -18.69 -2.25 0.34
N SER A 120 -18.90 -3.48 0.81
CA SER A 120 -20.02 -3.78 1.71
C SER A 120 -19.85 -3.11 3.07
N THR A 121 -18.64 -3.14 3.63
CA THR A 121 -18.29 -2.40 4.85
C THR A 121 -18.54 -0.91 4.65
N PHE A 122 -18.00 -0.31 3.59
CA PHE A 122 -18.20 1.11 3.31
C PHE A 122 -19.69 1.48 3.15
N ASN A 123 -20.44 0.69 2.37
CA ASN A 123 -21.87 0.93 2.14
C ASN A 123 -22.67 0.88 3.44
N SER A 124 -22.31 0.02 4.39
CA SER A 124 -22.98 -0.05 5.69
C SER A 124 -22.87 1.25 6.51
N PHE A 125 -21.81 2.05 6.30
CA PHE A 125 -21.63 3.36 6.94
C PHE A 125 -22.31 4.50 6.19
N THR A 126 -22.56 4.34 4.89
CA THR A 126 -23.24 5.36 4.08
C THR A 126 -24.75 5.19 4.03
N SER A 127 -25.27 3.95 4.14
CA SER A 127 -26.71 3.65 4.03
C SER A 127 -27.48 3.65 5.35
N ASN A 128 -26.83 3.36 6.48
CA ASN A 128 -27.51 3.24 7.77
C ASN A 128 -27.62 4.60 8.47
N SER A 129 -28.86 5.07 8.68
CA SER A 129 -29.14 6.35 9.34
C SER A 129 -28.68 6.41 10.80
N SER A 130 -28.60 5.27 11.49
CA SER A 130 -28.21 5.18 12.91
C SER A 130 -26.69 5.19 13.17
N LYS A 131 -25.88 4.92 12.14
CA LYS A 131 -24.40 4.94 12.19
C LYS A 131 -23.82 5.87 11.10
N SER A 132 -24.59 6.88 10.69
CA SER A 132 -24.18 7.77 9.61
C SER A 132 -22.95 8.57 10.04
N MET A 133 -21.88 8.42 9.27
CA MET A 133 -20.69 9.24 9.44
C MET A 133 -20.89 10.60 8.77
N ASN A 134 -20.35 11.65 9.36
CA ASN A 134 -20.33 12.96 8.74
C ASN A 134 -19.44 12.91 7.50
N ARG A 135 -19.98 13.31 6.34
CA ARG A 135 -19.22 13.38 5.10
C ARG A 135 -18.59 14.75 4.96
N ILE A 136 -17.27 14.80 4.84
CA ILE A 136 -16.52 16.02 4.55
C ILE A 136 -15.82 15.82 3.23
N SER A 137 -16.19 16.61 2.23
CA SER A 137 -15.58 16.58 0.91
C SER A 137 -14.57 17.72 0.79
N GLN A 138 -13.31 17.38 0.56
CA GLN A 138 -12.27 18.36 0.35
C GLN A 138 -11.81 18.31 -1.11
N ASN A 139 -12.13 19.37 -1.86
CA ASN A 139 -11.49 19.61 -3.14
C ASN A 139 -10.11 20.22 -2.87
N VAL A 140 -9.06 19.51 -3.27
CA VAL A 140 -7.69 19.98 -3.03
C VAL A 140 -7.03 20.30 -4.35
N PRO A 141 -6.52 21.54 -4.52
CA PRO A 141 -5.72 21.91 -5.66
C PRO A 141 -4.37 21.18 -5.61
N CYS A 142 -3.46 21.50 -6.53
CA CYS A 142 -2.09 20.96 -6.53
C CYS A 142 -1.21 21.49 -5.38
N ASP A 143 -1.81 21.85 -4.23
CA ASP A 143 -1.14 22.46 -3.08
C ASP A 143 -1.16 21.56 -1.85
N TYR A 144 -0.18 21.78 -0.98
CA TYR A 144 -0.08 21.07 0.29
C TYR A 144 -1.00 21.72 1.35
N ILE A 145 -1.95 20.95 1.87
CA ILE A 145 -2.81 21.41 2.97
C ILE A 145 -2.20 21.01 4.31
N THR A 146 -1.48 21.94 4.92
CA THR A 146 -0.78 21.75 6.20
C THR A 146 -1.72 21.42 7.37
N THR A 147 -3.00 21.81 7.30
CA THR A 147 -3.96 21.51 8.37
C THR A 147 -4.30 20.02 8.43
N LEU A 148 -4.24 19.29 7.30
CA LEU A 148 -4.57 17.87 7.23
C LEU A 148 -3.47 16.95 7.78
N THR A 149 -2.25 17.47 7.99
CA THR A 149 -1.15 16.69 8.58
C THR A 149 -0.99 16.89 10.08
N ARG A 150 -1.85 17.70 10.70
CA ARG A 150 -1.91 17.85 12.15
C ARG A 150 -2.59 16.62 12.77
N PRO A 151 -2.20 16.18 13.97
CA PRO A 151 -2.92 15.11 14.67
C PRO A 151 -4.42 15.43 14.77
N ASN A 152 -5.28 14.42 14.58
CA ASN A 152 -6.75 14.54 14.67
C ASN A 152 -7.39 15.54 13.69
N ALA A 153 -6.72 15.89 12.58
CA ALA A 153 -7.31 16.75 11.56
C ALA A 153 -8.53 16.12 10.86
N ILE A 154 -8.61 14.79 10.85
CA ILE A 154 -9.80 14.06 10.43
C ILE A 154 -10.54 13.59 11.69
N PRO A 155 -11.71 14.15 12.03
CA PRO A 155 -12.43 13.77 13.24
C PRO A 155 -12.94 12.32 13.17
N SER A 156 -13.08 11.69 14.34
CA SER A 156 -13.77 10.40 14.42
C SER A 156 -15.25 10.54 14.00
N GLY A 157 -15.81 9.49 13.40
CA GLY A 157 -17.15 9.49 12.81
C GLY A 157 -17.23 10.19 11.46
N THR A 158 -16.11 10.35 10.74
CA THR A 158 -16.07 11.10 9.48
C THR A 158 -15.70 10.21 8.29
N ILE A 159 -16.40 10.42 7.16
CA ILE A 159 -15.96 10.01 5.83
C ILE A 159 -15.31 11.24 5.17
N PHE A 160 -13.97 11.23 5.08
CA PHE A 160 -13.18 12.27 4.47
C PHE A 160 -12.94 11.95 3.00
N GLU A 161 -13.63 12.67 2.13
CA GLU A 161 -13.63 12.43 0.70
C GLU A 161 -12.58 13.29 0.00
N LEU A 162 -11.69 12.63 -0.74
CA LEU A 162 -10.59 13.23 -1.47
C LEU A 162 -10.99 13.41 -2.93
N ILE A 163 -11.12 14.66 -3.36
CA ILE A 163 -11.49 15.03 -4.73
C ILE A 163 -10.39 15.91 -5.33
N GLY A 164 -10.13 15.76 -6.63
CA GLY A 164 -9.24 16.66 -7.39
C GLY A 164 -7.84 16.09 -7.66
N TYR A 165 -6.87 17.00 -7.82
CA TYR A 165 -5.49 16.68 -8.23
C TYR A 165 -4.55 16.81 -7.03
N TRP A 166 -4.51 15.76 -6.22
CA TRP A 166 -3.68 15.70 -5.02
C TRP A 166 -2.21 15.44 -5.38
N GLN A 167 -1.45 16.48 -5.72
CA GLN A 167 -0.07 16.33 -6.19
C GLN A 167 1.00 16.63 -5.12
N SER A 168 0.61 16.88 -3.87
CA SER A 168 1.57 17.13 -2.80
C SER A 168 2.10 15.81 -2.20
N TYR A 169 3.37 15.49 -2.52
CA TYR A 169 4.06 14.34 -1.94
C TYR A 169 4.17 14.38 -0.41
N LEU A 170 4.03 15.57 0.18
CA LEU A 170 4.14 15.78 1.64
C LEU A 170 3.05 15.04 2.43
N HIS A 171 1.90 14.71 1.82
CA HIS A 171 0.86 13.92 2.49
C HIS A 171 1.26 12.47 2.75
N PHE A 172 2.26 11.96 2.02
CA PHE A 172 2.64 10.55 2.08
C PHE A 172 4.15 10.32 2.13
N ALA A 173 4.97 11.38 2.18
CA ALA A 173 6.42 11.32 2.23
C ALA A 173 6.95 10.43 3.37
N LYS A 174 6.25 10.39 4.52
CA LYS A 174 6.60 9.53 5.66
C LYS A 174 6.46 8.02 5.36
N TYR A 175 5.67 7.65 4.35
CA TYR A 175 5.33 6.27 4.00
C TYR A 175 5.82 5.91 2.60
N ASP A 176 6.80 6.64 2.08
CA ASP A 176 7.28 6.51 0.71
C ASP A 176 7.92 5.14 0.42
N GLU A 177 8.67 4.58 1.37
CA GLU A 177 9.24 3.24 1.27
C GLU A 177 8.13 2.17 1.20
N GLU A 178 7.13 2.25 2.07
CA GLU A 178 6.00 1.31 2.06
C GLU A 178 5.22 1.40 0.74
N LEU A 179 4.98 2.62 0.25
CA LEU A 179 4.32 2.85 -1.02
C LEU A 179 5.13 2.27 -2.19
N ARG A 180 6.45 2.43 -2.21
CA ARG A 180 7.32 1.92 -3.28
C ARG A 180 7.45 0.39 -3.25
N GLN A 181 7.55 -0.20 -2.06
CA GLN A 181 7.87 -1.62 -1.89
C GLN A 181 6.64 -2.53 -1.87
N ARG A 182 5.45 -2.01 -1.55
CA ARG A 182 4.24 -2.84 -1.38
C ARG A 182 3.05 -2.43 -2.23
N ILE A 183 2.91 -1.14 -2.53
CA ILE A 183 1.69 -0.61 -3.17
C ILE A 183 1.91 -0.31 -4.66
N PHE A 184 2.98 0.40 -5.01
CA PHE A 184 3.25 0.80 -6.38
C PHE A 184 4.40 -0.01 -7.01
N VAL A 185 4.41 -1.31 -6.74
CA VAL A 185 5.35 -2.24 -7.38
C VAL A 185 4.84 -2.53 -8.78
N ALA A 186 5.54 -2.06 -9.81
CA ALA A 186 5.13 -2.27 -11.19
C ALA A 186 5.12 -3.76 -11.58
N LEU A 187 4.12 -4.17 -12.36
CA LEU A 187 4.06 -5.52 -12.90
C LEU A 187 5.22 -5.74 -13.87
N GLN A 188 5.86 -6.90 -13.77
CA GLN A 188 6.99 -7.28 -14.62
C GLN A 188 6.68 -7.16 -16.11
N SER A 189 5.48 -7.60 -16.53
CA SER A 189 5.02 -7.51 -17.92
C SER A 189 4.87 -6.07 -18.42
N VAL A 190 4.55 -5.12 -17.53
CA VAL A 190 4.48 -3.70 -17.86
C VAL A 190 5.89 -3.11 -17.95
N LEU A 191 6.76 -3.45 -17.00
CA LEU A 191 8.17 -3.04 -17.04
C LEU A 191 8.87 -3.50 -18.32
N GLU A 192 8.65 -4.74 -18.74
CA GLU A 192 9.20 -5.28 -19.99
C GLU A 192 8.69 -4.53 -21.22
N LYS A 193 7.38 -4.26 -21.30
CA LYS A 193 6.80 -3.47 -22.40
C LYS A 193 7.40 -2.07 -22.48
N VAL A 194 7.52 -1.39 -21.34
CA VAL A 194 8.08 -0.03 -21.26
C VAL A 194 9.58 -0.05 -21.60
N SER A 195 10.33 -1.01 -21.06
CA SER A 195 11.76 -1.19 -21.36
C SER A 195 11.98 -1.43 -22.86
N ASN A 196 11.24 -2.35 -23.47
CA ASN A 196 11.31 -2.64 -24.90
C ASN A 196 10.96 -1.41 -25.76
N PHE A 197 9.93 -0.66 -25.37
CA PHE A 197 9.57 0.59 -26.05
C PHE A 197 10.74 1.58 -26.05
N PHE A 198 11.37 1.82 -24.89
CA PHE A 198 12.51 2.74 -24.80
C PHE A 198 13.73 2.22 -25.56
N ILE A 199 14.05 0.92 -25.48
CA ILE A 199 15.15 0.32 -26.25
C ILE A 199 14.96 0.59 -27.74
N GLN A 200 13.77 0.34 -28.28
CA GLN A 200 13.46 0.58 -29.69
C GLN A 200 13.54 2.08 -30.02
N PHE A 201 13.02 2.95 -29.15
CA PHE A 201 13.09 4.39 -29.35
C PHE A 201 14.55 4.89 -29.43
N TYR A 202 15.39 4.50 -28.48
CA TYR A 202 16.81 4.90 -28.45
C TYR A 202 17.58 4.32 -29.63
N GLN A 203 17.36 3.06 -29.96
CA GLN A 203 18.01 2.43 -31.12
C GLN A 203 17.66 3.17 -32.42
N ARG A 204 16.38 3.51 -32.64
CA ARG A 204 15.93 4.22 -33.85
C ARG A 204 16.39 5.68 -33.90
N LYS A 205 16.38 6.39 -32.76
CA LYS A 205 16.65 7.84 -32.73
C LYS A 205 18.11 8.19 -32.49
N ARG A 206 18.88 7.30 -31.87
CA ARG A 206 20.26 7.58 -31.42
C ARG A 206 21.28 6.54 -31.86
N GLY A 207 20.88 5.45 -32.51
CA GLY A 207 21.80 4.44 -33.03
C GLY A 207 22.51 3.61 -31.96
N TYR A 208 22.08 3.69 -30.69
CA TYR A 208 22.63 2.88 -29.60
C TYR A 208 21.52 2.11 -28.88
N ARG A 209 21.87 0.93 -28.36
CA ARG A 209 20.96 0.05 -27.62
C ARG A 209 21.25 0.14 -26.11
N PRO A 210 20.43 0.86 -25.32
CA PRO A 210 20.64 0.94 -23.88
C PRO A 210 20.45 -0.43 -23.22
N GLN A 211 21.21 -0.69 -22.16
CA GLN A 211 20.96 -1.80 -21.25
C GLN A 211 20.15 -1.29 -20.06
N PHE A 212 18.87 -1.63 -20.01
CA PHE A 212 18.04 -1.39 -18.83
C PHE A 212 18.15 -2.62 -17.93
N LEU A 213 18.92 -2.52 -16.85
CA LEU A 213 18.89 -3.51 -15.78
C LEU A 213 17.58 -3.33 -15.01
N LEU A 214 16.90 -4.45 -14.73
CA LEU A 214 15.64 -4.46 -13.99
C LEU A 214 15.79 -3.84 -12.59
N GLU A 215 16.98 -3.97 -12.02
CA GLU A 215 17.37 -3.45 -10.71
C GLU A 215 17.47 -1.91 -10.64
N ASN A 216 17.62 -1.24 -11.79
CA ASN A 216 17.73 0.23 -11.85
C ASN A 216 16.41 0.96 -11.60
N HIS A 217 15.29 0.23 -11.48
CA HIS A 217 13.97 0.82 -11.26
C HIS A 217 13.63 1.02 -9.78
N GLN A 218 14.46 0.51 -8.86
CA GLN A 218 14.19 0.49 -7.42
C GLN A 218 14.91 1.58 -6.61
N SER A 219 15.79 2.38 -7.22
CA SER A 219 16.60 3.40 -6.56
C SER A 219 16.07 4.83 -6.71
#